data_AF-A0A2N3T1T1-F1
#
_entry.id   AF-A0A2N3T1T1-F1
#
_cell.length_a   1.000
_cell.length_b   1.000
_cell.length_c   1.000
_cell.angle_alpha   90.00
_cell.angle_beta   90.00
_cell.angle_gamma   90.00
#
_symmetry.space_group_name_H-M   'P 1'
#
loop_
_entity.id
_entity.type
_entity.pdbx_description
1 polymer ?
#
loop_
_entity_poly.entity_id
_entity_poly.type
_entity_poly.pdbx_seq_one_letter_code
_entity_poly.pdbx_strand_id
1 'polypeptide(L)'
;MKIITKYIKIIERMDQLIRLQATGPPEDFASRLCLSKTKFYRMLKLMKKLDAPIIYDIDIKSFVYEEPVGFSFGFYAYEDTKVNTGAFAEDKNIIKQSDLAKKSAGF
;
A
#
# COMPACT_ATOMS: atom_id res chain seq x y z
N MET A 1 18.96 -21.64 12.44
CA MET A 1 17.48 -21.69 12.52
C MET A 1 16.89 -20.70 11.52
N LYS A 2 15.93 -21.11 10.67
CA LYS A 2 15.31 -20.29 9.61
C LYS A 2 13.77 -20.27 9.73
N ILE A 3 13.26 -20.20 10.97
CA ILE A 3 11.80 -20.26 11.21
C ILE A 3 11.10 -19.02 10.61
N ILE A 4 11.64 -17.83 10.88
CA ILE A 4 10.99 -16.57 10.49
C ILE A 4 10.93 -16.41 8.96
N THR A 5 12.01 -16.77 8.26
CA THR A 5 12.08 -16.69 6.79
C THR A 5 11.10 -17.63 6.10
N LYS A 6 10.75 -18.76 6.71
CA LYS A 6 9.70 -19.65 6.20
C LYS A 6 8.32 -18.98 6.29
N TYR A 7 8.00 -18.34 7.40
CA TYR A 7 6.73 -17.65 7.59
C TYR A 7 6.58 -16.48 6.61
N ILE A 8 7.63 -15.70 6.42
CA ILE A 8 7.65 -14.58 5.46
C ILE A 8 7.36 -15.08 4.04
N LYS A 9 8.05 -16.14 3.57
CA LYS A 9 7.81 -16.73 2.25
C LYS A 9 6.38 -17.23 2.05
N ILE A 10 5.76 -17.74 3.10
CA ILE A 10 4.36 -18.17 3.03
C ILE A 10 3.45 -16.96 2.87
N ILE A 11 3.69 -15.88 3.62
CA ILE A 11 2.90 -14.64 3.52
C ILE A 11 3.05 -14.02 2.13
N GLU A 12 4.28 -13.94 1.59
CA GLU A 12 4.54 -13.44 0.23
C GLU A 12 3.77 -14.25 -0.83
N ARG A 13 3.75 -15.59 -0.70
CA ARG A 13 3.03 -16.45 -1.63
C ARG A 13 1.52 -16.33 -1.47
N MET A 14 1.02 -16.18 -0.25
CA MET A 14 -0.40 -15.92 0.00
C MET A 14 -0.82 -14.60 -0.63
N ASP A 15 -0.06 -13.55 -0.37
CA ASP A 15 -0.26 -12.21 -0.90
C ASP A 15 -0.31 -12.19 -2.44
N GLN A 16 0.66 -12.83 -3.10
CA GLN A 16 0.66 -12.98 -4.55
C GLN A 16 -0.62 -13.67 -5.07
N LEU A 17 -1.05 -14.76 -4.43
CA LEU A 17 -2.23 -15.51 -4.85
C LEU A 17 -3.53 -14.73 -4.63
N ILE A 18 -3.62 -13.95 -3.55
CA ILE A 18 -4.78 -13.09 -3.25
C ILE A 18 -4.86 -11.94 -4.25
N ARG A 19 -3.73 -11.29 -4.59
CA ARG A 19 -3.68 -10.23 -5.62
C ARG A 19 -4.14 -10.73 -6.98
N LEU A 20 -3.73 -11.94 -7.34
CA LEU A 20 -4.13 -12.57 -8.61
C LEU A 20 -5.54 -13.15 -8.58
N GLN A 21 -6.24 -13.09 -7.44
CA GLN A 21 -7.55 -13.72 -7.22
C GLN A 21 -7.56 -15.21 -7.62
N ALA A 22 -6.41 -15.87 -7.44
CA ALA A 22 -6.15 -17.23 -7.87
C ALA A 22 -6.04 -18.18 -6.67
N THR A 23 -6.73 -17.88 -5.57
CA THR A 23 -6.64 -18.71 -4.36
C THR A 23 -7.50 -19.96 -4.46
N GLY A 24 -8.66 -19.85 -5.12
CA GLY A 24 -9.71 -20.86 -5.05
C GLY A 24 -10.32 -20.98 -3.64
N PRO A 25 -11.06 -22.08 -3.37
CA PRO A 25 -11.63 -22.32 -2.05
C PRO A 25 -10.53 -22.51 -0.98
N PRO A 26 -10.86 -22.34 0.31
CA PRO A 26 -9.88 -22.39 1.40
C PRO A 26 -9.03 -23.67 1.43
N GLU A 27 -9.64 -24.81 1.11
CA GLU A 27 -8.98 -26.12 1.00
C GLU A 27 -7.89 -26.15 -0.07
N ASP A 28 -8.20 -25.61 -1.26
CA ASP A 28 -7.29 -25.56 -2.39
C ASP A 28 -6.16 -24.58 -2.11
N PHE A 29 -6.49 -23.43 -1.52
CA PHE A 29 -5.49 -22.44 -1.15
C PHE A 29 -4.48 -22.99 -0.12
N ALA A 30 -4.97 -23.68 0.91
CA ALA A 30 -4.12 -24.35 1.89
C ALA A 30 -3.22 -25.42 1.25
N SER A 31 -3.77 -26.21 0.33
CA SER A 31 -3.06 -27.27 -0.39
C SER A 31 -1.96 -26.71 -1.29
N ARG A 32 -2.21 -25.61 -2.00
CA ARG A 32 -1.22 -24.90 -2.85
C ARG A 32 -0.03 -24.33 -2.08
N LEU A 33 -0.21 -24.09 -0.78
CA LEU A 33 0.82 -23.62 0.14
C LEU A 33 1.48 -24.78 0.93
N CYS A 34 1.06 -26.02 0.68
CA CYS A 34 1.46 -27.21 1.44
C CYS A 34 1.23 -27.05 2.96
N LEU A 35 0.12 -26.41 3.34
CA LEU A 35 -0.27 -26.17 4.73
C LEU A 35 -1.45 -27.07 5.11
N SER A 36 -1.50 -27.47 6.38
CA SER A 36 -2.73 -27.99 6.95
C SER A 36 -3.76 -26.86 7.07
N LYS A 37 -5.06 -27.19 7.06
CA LYS A 37 -6.14 -26.20 7.25
C LYS A 37 -5.91 -25.32 8.47
N THR A 38 -5.54 -25.92 9.60
CA THR A 38 -5.26 -25.18 10.85
C THR A 38 -4.11 -24.19 10.69
N LYS A 39 -3.02 -24.57 10.02
CA LYS A 39 -1.88 -23.66 9.78
C LYS A 39 -2.26 -22.54 8.81
N PHE A 40 -3.01 -22.86 7.78
CA PHE A 40 -3.54 -21.89 6.83
C PHE A 40 -4.37 -20.81 7.54
N TYR A 41 -5.38 -21.20 8.33
CA TYR A 41 -6.19 -20.23 9.07
C TYR A 41 -5.40 -19.43 10.11
N ARG A 42 -4.38 -20.03 10.73
CA ARG A 42 -3.44 -19.30 11.59
C ARG A 42 -2.65 -18.24 10.82
N MET A 43 -2.24 -18.54 9.59
CA MET A 43 -1.53 -17.60 8.72
C MET A 43 -2.45 -16.48 8.25
N LEU A 44 -3.66 -16.83 7.82
CA LEU A 44 -4.67 -15.86 7.42
C LEU A 44 -4.99 -14.89 8.58
N LYS A 45 -5.14 -15.42 9.81
CA LYS A 45 -5.33 -14.61 11.01
C LYS A 45 -4.10 -13.73 11.31
N LEU A 46 -2.89 -14.21 11.02
CA LEU A 46 -1.68 -13.42 11.16
C LEU A 46 -1.67 -12.26 10.16
N MET A 47 -2.00 -12.50 8.88
CA MET A 47 -2.10 -11.43 7.88
C MET A 47 -3.15 -10.39 8.29
N LYS A 48 -4.33 -10.82 8.76
CA LYS A 48 -5.36 -9.91 9.28
C LYS A 48 -4.91 -9.09 10.49
N LYS A 49 -4.04 -9.64 11.33
CA LYS A 49 -3.41 -8.92 12.46
C LYS A 49 -2.34 -7.92 12.02
N LEU A 50 -1.84 -8.05 10.80
CA LEU A 50 -0.95 -7.11 10.14
C LEU A 50 -1.76 -6.12 9.27
N ASP A 51 -3.02 -5.88 9.65
CA ASP A 51 -3.95 -4.99 8.98
C ASP A 51 -4.21 -5.32 7.49
N ALA A 52 -4.09 -6.60 7.10
CA ALA A 52 -4.47 -7.03 5.76
C ALA A 52 -6.02 -7.19 5.65
N PRO A 53 -6.71 -6.40 4.82
CA PRO A 53 -8.16 -6.40 4.67
C PRO A 53 -8.59 -7.51 3.72
N ILE A 54 -8.51 -8.77 4.20
CA ILE A 54 -8.78 -9.98 3.41
C ILE A 54 -10.20 -10.47 3.66
N ILE A 55 -10.99 -10.56 2.61
CA ILE A 55 -12.31 -11.20 2.60
C ILE A 55 -12.32 -12.42 1.68
N TYR A 56 -13.31 -13.28 1.87
CA TYR A 56 -13.59 -14.38 0.96
C TYR A 56 -14.82 -14.02 0.12
N ASP A 57 -14.61 -13.91 -1.19
CA ASP A 57 -15.68 -13.68 -2.15
C ASP A 57 -16.26 -15.02 -2.61
N ILE A 58 -17.57 -15.17 -2.42
CA ILE A 58 -18.31 -16.41 -2.68
C ILE A 58 -18.58 -16.57 -4.18
N ASP A 59 -18.74 -15.48 -4.92
CA ASP A 59 -19.11 -15.49 -6.33
C ASP A 59 -17.94 -15.97 -7.19
N ILE A 60 -16.74 -15.45 -6.92
CA ILE A 60 -15.50 -15.88 -7.59
C ILE A 60 -14.78 -17.04 -6.86
N LYS A 61 -15.25 -17.41 -5.67
CA LYS A 61 -14.67 -18.45 -4.80
C LYS A 61 -13.17 -18.23 -4.55
N SER A 62 -12.81 -17.00 -4.21
CA SER A 62 -11.42 -16.62 -3.96
C SER A 62 -11.32 -15.62 -2.82
N PHE A 63 -10.17 -15.60 -2.15
CA PHE A 63 -9.83 -14.52 -1.25
C PHE A 63 -9.40 -13.29 -2.04
N VAL A 64 -9.86 -12.13 -1.62
CA VAL A 64 -9.56 -10.83 -2.22
C VAL A 64 -9.26 -9.79 -1.15
N TYR A 65 -8.55 -8.73 -1.55
CA TYR A 65 -8.37 -7.54 -0.72
C TYR A 65 -9.54 -6.58 -0.93
N GLU A 66 -10.08 -6.04 0.16
CA GLU A 66 -11.15 -5.03 0.09
C GLU A 66 -10.64 -3.67 -0.40
N GLU A 67 -9.37 -3.38 -0.16
CA GLU A 67 -8.70 -2.14 -0.55
C GLU A 67 -7.30 -2.40 -1.11
N PRO A 68 -6.74 -1.46 -1.90
CA PRO A 68 -5.39 -1.59 -2.43
C PRO A 68 -4.34 -1.60 -1.31
N VAL A 69 -3.73 -2.75 -1.07
CA VAL A 69 -2.67 -2.91 -0.05
C VAL A 69 -1.38 -3.40 -0.67
N GLY A 70 -0.24 -3.09 -0.06
CA GLY A 70 1.07 -3.63 -0.40
C GLY A 70 1.67 -4.37 0.79
N PHE A 71 2.22 -5.56 0.57
CA PHE A 71 2.99 -6.28 1.58
C PHE A 71 4.47 -6.24 1.19
N SER A 72 5.31 -5.67 2.06
CA SER A 72 6.76 -5.67 1.91
C SER A 72 7.43 -6.05 3.22
N PHE A 73 8.38 -6.97 3.18
CA PHE A 73 9.18 -7.35 4.33
C PHE A 73 10.67 -7.32 3.98
N GLY A 74 11.46 -6.54 4.71
CA GLY A 74 12.91 -6.45 4.51
C GLY A 74 13.46 -5.05 4.76
N PHE A 75 14.75 -4.90 4.47
CA PHE A 75 15.40 -3.60 4.45
C PHE A 75 15.23 -2.98 3.06
N TYR A 76 14.86 -1.71 3.04
CA TYR A 76 14.81 -0.90 1.83
C TYR A 76 15.82 0.23 1.96
N ALA A 77 16.53 0.53 0.87
CA ALA A 77 17.38 1.71 0.82
C ALA A 77 16.47 2.94 0.79
N TYR A 78 16.73 3.89 1.68
CA TYR A 78 16.15 5.21 1.55
C TYR A 78 17.02 5.97 0.56
N GLU A 79 16.41 6.58 -0.46
CA GLU A 79 17.05 7.71 -1.09
C GLU A 79 16.90 8.88 -0.11
N ASP A 80 18.01 9.45 0.34
CA ASP A 80 18.01 10.72 1.05
C ASP A 80 17.46 11.78 0.09
N THR A 81 16.13 11.92 0.01
CA THR A 81 15.52 13.10 -0.56
C THR A 81 16.01 14.27 0.26
N LYS A 82 17.04 14.97 -0.27
CA LYS A 82 17.32 16.34 0.12
C LYS A 82 16.04 17.11 -0.14
N VAL A 83 15.23 17.27 0.90
CA VAL A 83 14.09 18.18 0.90
C VAL A 83 14.70 19.55 0.60
N ASN A 84 14.52 20.03 -0.63
CA ASN A 84 14.76 21.43 -0.93
C ASN A 84 13.72 22.22 -0.12
N THR A 85 14.11 22.65 1.08
CA THR A 85 13.45 23.65 1.90
C THR A 85 13.50 25.00 1.18
N GLY A 86 12.74 25.11 0.08
CA GLY A 86 12.70 26.29 -0.78
C GLY A 86 11.38 26.52 -1.52
N ALA A 87 10.27 25.93 -1.04
CA ALA A 87 8.96 26.10 -1.66
C ALA A 87 7.82 26.39 -0.66
N PHE A 88 8.14 27.04 0.45
CA PHE A 88 7.15 27.71 1.31
C PHE A 88 7.61 29.14 1.60
N ALA A 89 7.52 29.98 0.58
CA ALA A 89 7.37 31.43 0.74
C ALA A 89 6.20 31.85 -0.16
N GLU A 90 4.99 31.45 0.24
CA GLU A 90 3.78 32.11 -0.26
C GLU A 90 3.64 33.49 0.40
N ASP A 91 3.04 34.40 -0.36
CA ASP A 91 2.40 35.65 0.07
C ASP A 91 3.25 36.88 0.36
N LYS A 92 3.72 37.56 -0.70
CA LYS A 92 3.61 39.03 -0.85
C LYS A 92 3.53 39.47 -2.32
N ASN A 93 2.43 39.17 -3.03
CA ASN A 93 2.03 40.02 -4.17
C ASN A 93 0.58 39.83 -4.62
N ILE A 94 -0.37 40.11 -3.71
CA ILE A 94 -1.70 40.53 -4.10
C ILE A 94 -1.98 41.83 -3.35
N ILE A 95 -1.93 42.93 -4.10
CA ILE A 95 -2.66 44.20 -3.96
C ILE A 95 -1.77 45.27 -4.63
N LYS A 96 -2.08 45.58 -5.89
CA LYS A 96 -2.31 46.93 -6.46
C LYS A 96 -2.28 46.83 -7.98
N GLN A 97 -3.35 46.27 -8.53
CA GLN A 97 -3.71 46.48 -9.93
C GLN A 97 -5.14 47.02 -9.97
N SER A 98 -5.31 48.29 -9.60
CA SER A 98 -6.40 49.15 -10.03
C SER A 98 -6.20 50.54 -9.40
N ASP A 99 -5.54 51.44 -10.15
CA ASP A 99 -5.98 52.83 -10.25
C ASP A 99 -5.40 53.38 -11.55
N LEU A 100 -6.24 53.25 -12.58
CA LEU A 100 -6.14 54.00 -13.82
C LEU A 100 -6.12 55.52 -13.51
N ALA A 101 -5.37 56.24 -14.34
CA ALA A 101 -5.52 57.67 -14.64
C ALA A 101 -5.10 58.68 -13.57
N LYS A 102 -3.84 59.10 -13.68
CA LYS A 102 -3.33 60.50 -13.70
C LYS A 102 -1.80 60.37 -13.96
N LYS A 103 -1.12 61.11 -14.81
CA LYS A 103 -1.43 62.17 -15.76
C LYS A 103 -0.10 62.43 -16.48
N SER A 104 -0.14 62.44 -17.80
CA SER A 104 0.84 63.08 -18.68
C SER A 104 1.29 64.45 -18.17
N ALA A 105 2.59 64.69 -18.14
CA ALA A 105 3.33 65.97 -18.17
C ALA A 105 4.61 65.74 -17.34
N GLY A 106 5.79 65.60 -17.94
CA GLY A 106 6.44 66.71 -18.62
C GLY A 106 7.25 67.48 -17.58
N PHE A 107 8.48 67.06 -17.35
CA PHE A 107 9.69 67.86 -17.12
C PHE A 107 10.88 66.91 -16.95
#